data_AF-A0A968PIK9-F1
#
_entry.id   AF-A0A968PIK9-F1
#
_cell.length_a   1.000
_cell.length_b   1.000
_cell.length_c   1.000
_cell.angle_alpha   90.00
_cell.angle_beta   90.00
_cell.angle_gamma   90.00
#
_symmetry.space_group_name_H-M   'P 1'
#
loop_
_entity.id
_entity.type
_entity.pdbx_description
1 polymer ?
#
loop_
_entity_poly.entity_id
_entity_poly.type
_entity_poly.pdbx_seq_one_letter_code
_entity_poly.pdbx_strand_id
1 'polypeptide(L)'
;MKHGRRCAWPGVSPGVSPGASPGAGVEARMPQHRLMKLRQSMETQGAREWIAEAQGWEIESTFTLQPGWDPALEGQPAQTYSPVTNPDFANVAQVYRLWVLNEDGAFGFASGQALPRFDLAAFFEDATVQPQRLHLGDCLVTEQGRVRRKPVVEHSIDGGQTWQAWAGRVTVLADRAGIQFEDSELPVDVYTAAQAGLWRVRITASLRSPVPMMVRRWQGNPLGTTQSARQLQAEDAFSFRRIDAGSIHHQAVRAGELEAMEVDDSQKLWQWLLGRMARDQTESLHGQADLELSGAQTHWRPGDQLMQVQDGQTWRVTVVECHWPASALAANNSSSSGPITRLRCQAMKGG
;
A
#
# COMPACT_ATOMS: atom_id res chain seq x y z
N MET A 1 -38.86 49.91 -21.98
CA MET A 1 -40.23 50.21 -21.50
C MET A 1 -40.36 49.71 -20.06
N LYS A 2 -40.77 50.62 -19.18
CA LYS A 2 -41.53 50.44 -17.91
C LYS A 2 -41.06 49.37 -16.91
N HIS A 3 -40.43 49.81 -15.80
CA HIS A 3 -41.01 49.93 -14.45
C HIS A 3 -41.15 48.55 -13.77
N GLY A 4 -40.55 48.25 -12.61
CA GLY A 4 -40.30 49.07 -11.43
C GLY A 4 -41.12 48.49 -10.27
N ARG A 5 -40.51 48.26 -9.10
CA ARG A 5 -41.05 48.59 -7.77
C ARG A 5 -40.08 48.19 -6.65
N ARG A 6 -39.72 49.21 -5.88
CA ARG A 6 -39.12 49.17 -4.55
C ARG A 6 -40.22 48.90 -3.53
N CYS A 7 -39.88 48.26 -2.42
CA CYS A 7 -40.56 48.47 -1.15
C CYS A 7 -39.53 48.96 -0.13
N ALA A 8 -39.87 50.07 0.49
CA ALA A 8 -39.16 50.75 1.57
C ALA A 8 -40.15 50.93 2.74
N TRP A 9 -39.68 51.62 3.78
CA TRP A 9 -40.38 52.21 4.94
C TRP A 9 -40.32 51.39 6.25
N PRO A 10 -40.25 52.03 7.43
CA PRO A 10 -39.75 53.38 7.73
C PRO A 10 -38.82 53.48 8.95
N GLY A 11 -38.04 54.58 8.99
CA GLY A 11 -37.43 55.08 10.21
C GLY A 11 -38.39 56.00 10.98
N VAL A 12 -38.29 55.96 12.31
CA VAL A 12 -38.72 57.04 13.21
C VAL A 12 -37.69 57.15 14.34
N SER A 13 -37.19 58.36 14.55
CA SER A 13 -36.55 58.90 15.76
C SER A 13 -37.10 60.33 15.90
N PRO A 14 -36.91 61.12 16.99
CA PRO A 14 -36.17 60.90 18.25
C PRO A 14 -36.97 61.35 19.51
N GLY A 15 -36.37 61.27 20.70
CA GLY A 15 -36.92 61.86 21.94
C GLY A 15 -35.91 61.85 23.10
N VAL A 16 -35.59 63.04 23.61
CA VAL A 16 -34.49 63.43 24.51
C VAL A 16 -34.87 63.39 26.01
N SER A 17 -33.97 62.81 26.84
CA SER A 17 -33.47 63.14 28.23
C SER A 17 -34.41 63.53 29.39
N PRO A 18 -33.93 63.74 30.65
CA PRO A 18 -32.90 63.08 31.51
C PRO A 18 -33.43 62.70 32.93
N GLY A 19 -32.65 61.97 33.75
CA GLY A 19 -32.94 61.79 35.18
C GLY A 19 -31.81 61.07 35.95
N ALA A 20 -31.45 61.59 37.12
CA ALA A 20 -30.17 61.41 37.82
C ALA A 20 -30.05 60.21 38.77
N SER A 21 -28.80 59.71 38.90
CA SER A 21 -27.98 59.15 40.02
C SER A 21 -28.58 58.75 41.39
N PRO A 22 -27.84 58.05 42.30
CA PRO A 22 -26.63 57.22 42.18
C PRO A 22 -26.74 55.84 42.91
N GLY A 23 -25.85 54.90 42.60
CA GLY A 23 -25.66 53.67 43.39
C GLY A 23 -24.22 53.20 43.32
N ALA A 24 -23.48 53.39 44.40
CA ALA A 24 -22.11 52.95 44.57
C ALA A 24 -22.03 51.41 44.47
N GLY A 25 -21.39 50.92 43.41
CA GLY A 25 -21.03 49.52 43.22
C GLY A 25 -19.53 49.38 43.22
N VAL A 26 -19.02 48.63 44.19
CA VAL A 26 -17.61 48.30 44.42
C VAL A 26 -16.96 47.80 43.13
N GLU A 27 -15.99 48.56 42.61
CA GLU A 27 -15.05 48.09 41.59
C GLU A 27 -14.17 47.01 42.22
N ALA A 28 -14.57 45.74 42.06
CA ALA A 28 -13.68 44.63 42.25
C ALA A 28 -12.59 44.73 41.18
N ARG A 29 -11.41 45.23 41.56
CA ARG A 29 -10.19 45.10 40.76
C ARG A 29 -10.02 43.64 40.36
N MET A 30 -10.26 43.33 39.10
CA MET A 30 -9.85 42.05 38.52
C MET A 30 -8.33 41.89 38.75
N PRO A 31 -7.88 40.79 39.34
CA PRO A 31 -6.45 40.54 39.47
C PRO A 31 -5.87 40.40 38.06
N GLN A 32 -4.76 41.10 37.86
CA GLN A 32 -3.92 41.06 36.68
C GLN A 32 -3.81 39.64 36.13
N HIS A 33 -4.13 39.48 34.83
CA HIS A 33 -3.94 38.24 34.08
C HIS A 33 -2.51 37.72 34.29
N ARG A 34 -2.33 36.75 35.19
CA ARG A 34 -1.05 36.05 35.34
C ARG A 34 -0.86 35.22 34.08
N LEU A 35 0.21 35.53 33.34
CA LEU A 35 0.62 34.77 32.17
C LEU A 35 0.82 33.30 32.55
N MET A 36 -0.11 32.48 32.10
CA MET A 36 -0.03 31.02 32.13
C MET A 36 0.95 30.61 31.03
N LYS A 37 2.20 30.29 31.39
CA LYS A 37 3.17 29.73 30.44
C LYS A 37 2.93 28.23 30.32
N LEU A 38 2.02 27.85 29.42
CA LEU A 38 1.95 26.49 28.95
C LEU A 38 3.24 26.19 28.17
N ARG A 39 4.11 25.34 28.72
CA ARG A 39 5.03 24.57 27.90
C ARG A 39 4.26 23.41 27.30
N GLN A 40 3.32 23.72 26.39
CA GLN A 40 2.94 22.72 25.42
C GLN A 40 4.11 22.66 24.44
N SER A 41 4.92 21.62 24.55
CA SER A 41 5.60 21.10 23.36
C SER A 41 4.49 20.55 22.46
N MET A 42 3.69 21.44 21.87
CA MET A 42 3.17 21.17 20.55
C MET A 42 4.41 21.20 19.69
N GLU A 43 5.10 20.05 19.62
CA GLU A 43 5.78 19.72 18.39
C GLU A 43 4.72 19.96 17.32
N THR A 44 4.88 21.05 16.58
CA THR A 44 4.29 21.19 15.26
C THR A 44 4.65 19.89 14.59
N GLN A 45 3.70 18.96 14.55
CA GLN A 45 3.93 17.67 13.95
C GLN A 45 4.15 17.99 12.49
N GLY A 46 5.44 18.04 12.13
CA GLY A 46 5.88 18.26 10.77
C GLY A 46 5.13 17.31 9.85
N ALA A 47 5.01 17.70 8.58
CA ALA A 47 4.30 16.88 7.63
C ALA A 47 4.88 15.47 7.59
N ARG A 48 4.00 14.49 7.66
CA ARG A 48 4.37 13.08 7.70
C ARG A 48 3.74 12.39 6.52
N GLU A 49 4.56 11.73 5.73
CA GLU A 49 4.08 10.82 4.69
C GLU A 49 3.60 9.53 5.36
N TRP A 50 2.45 9.03 4.94
CA TRP A 50 1.97 7.70 5.30
C TRP A 50 1.97 6.82 4.07
N ILE A 51 2.56 5.64 4.21
CA ILE A 51 2.71 4.65 3.15
C ILE A 51 2.05 3.38 3.64
N ALA A 52 1.06 2.89 2.90
CA ALA A 52 0.49 1.57 3.14
C ALA A 52 0.97 0.62 2.04
N GLU A 53 1.53 -0.51 2.45
CA GLU A 53 2.09 -1.53 1.57
C GLU A 53 1.29 -2.82 1.72
N ALA A 54 0.94 -3.43 0.60
CA ALA A 54 0.27 -4.72 0.54
C ALA A 54 0.94 -5.63 -0.50
N GLN A 55 0.49 -6.87 -0.63
CA GLN A 55 1.04 -7.79 -1.61
C GLN A 55 1.02 -7.18 -3.03
N GLY A 56 2.04 -7.48 -3.83
CA GLY A 56 2.10 -7.09 -5.23
C GLY A 56 1.02 -7.78 -6.07
N TRP A 57 0.79 -7.24 -7.27
CA TRP A 57 -0.13 -7.82 -8.25
C TRP A 57 0.25 -9.24 -8.65
N GLU A 58 -0.72 -10.16 -8.63
CA GLU A 58 -0.62 -11.48 -9.23
C GLU A 58 -1.41 -11.46 -10.54
N ILE A 59 -0.74 -11.69 -11.68
CA ILE A 59 -1.30 -11.54 -13.01
C ILE A 59 -1.22 -12.89 -13.73
N GLU A 60 -2.36 -13.41 -14.19
CA GLU A 60 -2.39 -14.55 -15.11
C GLU A 60 -2.25 -14.06 -16.56
N SER A 61 -1.33 -14.66 -17.33
CA SER A 61 -1.20 -14.46 -18.77
C SER A 61 -0.68 -15.72 -19.46
N THR A 62 -0.60 -15.69 -20.78
CA THR A 62 0.02 -16.75 -21.59
C THR A 62 1.39 -16.29 -22.08
N PHE A 63 2.42 -16.93 -21.57
CA PHE A 63 3.81 -16.57 -21.82
C PHE A 63 4.42 -17.48 -22.89
N THR A 64 4.91 -16.91 -23.98
CA THR A 64 5.76 -17.65 -24.92
C THR A 64 7.13 -17.86 -24.29
N LEU A 65 7.55 -19.12 -24.19
CA LEU A 65 8.83 -19.50 -23.61
C LEU A 65 9.90 -19.62 -24.69
N GLN A 66 11.14 -19.47 -24.27
CA GLN A 66 12.34 -19.57 -25.11
C GLN A 66 13.14 -20.83 -24.77
N PRO A 67 13.88 -21.40 -25.73
CA PRO A 67 14.82 -22.48 -25.49
C PRO A 67 15.85 -22.12 -24.42
N GLY A 68 15.89 -22.84 -23.31
CA GLY A 68 16.79 -22.60 -22.18
C GLY A 68 18.11 -23.37 -22.24
N TRP A 69 18.53 -23.85 -23.40
CA TRP A 69 19.73 -24.67 -23.62
C TRP A 69 20.62 -24.07 -24.72
N ASP A 70 21.89 -24.47 -24.78
CA ASP A 70 22.82 -24.01 -25.82
C ASP A 70 22.43 -24.54 -27.22
N PRO A 71 22.11 -23.67 -28.20
CA PRO A 71 21.78 -24.08 -29.56
C PRO A 71 22.89 -24.87 -30.25
N ALA A 72 24.16 -24.74 -29.83
CA ALA A 72 25.27 -25.53 -30.37
C ALA A 72 25.14 -27.04 -30.08
N LEU A 73 24.31 -27.42 -29.12
CA LEU A 73 24.01 -28.82 -28.77
C LEU A 73 22.87 -29.41 -29.61
N GLU A 74 22.26 -28.62 -30.49
CA GLU A 74 21.20 -29.05 -31.41
C GLU A 74 21.75 -29.83 -32.62
N GLY A 75 20.85 -30.30 -33.49
CA GLY A 75 21.19 -30.92 -34.77
C GLY A 75 21.72 -32.36 -34.71
N GLN A 76 21.80 -32.97 -33.52
CA GLN A 76 22.17 -34.38 -33.37
C GLN A 76 20.97 -35.31 -33.70
N PRO A 77 21.22 -36.61 -33.99
CA PRO A 77 20.15 -37.59 -34.15
C PRO A 77 19.27 -37.68 -32.90
N ALA A 78 17.98 -38.01 -33.07
CA ALA A 78 17.01 -38.06 -31.97
C ALA A 78 17.44 -38.99 -30.81
N GLN A 79 18.17 -40.06 -31.11
CA GLN A 79 18.71 -41.00 -30.14
C GLN A 79 19.70 -40.36 -29.16
N THR A 80 20.36 -39.26 -29.55
CA THR A 80 21.24 -38.49 -28.67
C THR A 80 20.44 -37.83 -27.54
N TYR A 81 19.19 -37.46 -27.79
CA TYR A 81 18.33 -36.78 -26.81
C TYR A 81 17.38 -37.72 -26.06
N SER A 82 17.62 -39.03 -26.09
CA SER A 82 16.86 -40.01 -25.30
C SER A 82 17.74 -40.57 -24.17
N PRO A 83 17.28 -40.53 -22.90
CA PRO A 83 17.97 -41.15 -21.77
C PRO A 83 18.03 -42.67 -21.88
N VAL A 84 17.22 -43.27 -22.76
CA VAL A 84 17.20 -44.73 -22.97
C VAL A 84 18.35 -45.15 -23.89
N THR A 85 18.67 -44.34 -24.91
CA THR A 85 19.65 -44.70 -25.94
C THR A 85 20.99 -43.99 -25.80
N ASN A 86 21.06 -42.88 -25.06
CA ASN A 86 22.29 -42.12 -24.86
C ASN A 86 22.81 -42.27 -23.40
N PRO A 87 23.92 -42.99 -23.16
CA PRO A 87 24.52 -43.07 -21.82
C PRO A 87 25.03 -41.72 -21.31
N ASP A 88 25.34 -40.78 -22.20
CA ASP A 88 25.80 -39.42 -21.89
C ASP A 88 24.63 -38.40 -21.90
N PHE A 89 23.39 -38.85 -21.76
CA PHE A 89 22.19 -38.00 -21.82
C PHE A 89 22.26 -36.79 -20.87
N ALA A 90 22.91 -36.94 -19.72
CA ALA A 90 23.08 -35.84 -18.75
C ALA A 90 23.66 -34.56 -19.38
N ASN A 91 24.52 -34.69 -20.40
CA ASN A 91 25.15 -33.56 -21.10
C ASN A 91 24.19 -32.82 -22.05
N VAL A 92 23.08 -33.46 -22.45
CA VAL A 92 22.09 -32.93 -23.41
C VAL A 92 20.66 -32.97 -22.86
N ALA A 93 20.50 -33.23 -21.56
CA ALA A 93 19.19 -33.45 -20.92
C ALA A 93 18.25 -32.25 -21.04
N GLN A 94 18.82 -31.05 -21.14
CA GLN A 94 18.07 -29.80 -21.28
C GLN A 94 17.67 -29.51 -22.73
N VAL A 95 18.36 -30.09 -23.72
CA VAL A 95 18.12 -29.81 -25.14
C VAL A 95 16.73 -30.30 -25.51
N TYR A 96 15.92 -29.40 -26.06
CA TYR A 96 14.50 -29.59 -26.35
C TYR A 96 13.60 -29.84 -25.12
N ARG A 97 14.11 -29.71 -23.89
CA ARG A 97 13.31 -29.99 -22.67
C ARG A 97 13.17 -28.78 -21.76
N LEU A 98 14.18 -27.94 -21.66
CA LEU A 98 14.19 -26.78 -20.78
C LEU A 98 13.68 -25.52 -21.51
N TRP A 99 12.55 -24.97 -21.07
CA TRP A 99 11.95 -23.79 -21.69
C TRP A 99 11.74 -22.70 -20.64
N VAL A 100 12.18 -21.48 -20.91
CA VAL A 100 12.30 -20.41 -19.91
C VAL A 100 11.74 -19.09 -20.43
N LEU A 101 11.24 -18.27 -19.51
CA LEU A 101 10.83 -16.91 -19.80
C LEU A 101 12.04 -15.95 -19.91
N ASN A 102 13.12 -16.27 -19.17
CA ASN A 102 14.36 -15.49 -19.09
C ASN A 102 14.13 -14.08 -18.52
N GLU A 103 13.46 -14.02 -17.38
CA GLU A 103 13.05 -12.80 -16.69
C GLU A 103 14.21 -12.01 -16.04
N ASP A 104 15.27 -12.71 -15.60
CA ASP A 104 16.49 -12.11 -15.04
C ASP A 104 17.57 -11.87 -16.09
N GLY A 105 17.40 -12.39 -17.31
CA GLY A 105 18.40 -12.32 -18.37
C GLY A 105 19.61 -13.23 -18.14
N ALA A 106 19.52 -14.20 -17.23
CA ALA A 106 20.65 -15.08 -16.89
C ALA A 106 20.92 -16.15 -17.96
N PHE A 107 19.98 -16.41 -18.87
CA PHE A 107 20.22 -17.35 -19.96
C PHE A 107 20.99 -16.69 -21.09
N GLY A 108 22.21 -17.19 -21.29
CA GLY A 108 23.05 -16.91 -22.44
C GLY A 108 23.86 -18.15 -22.81
N PHE A 109 24.35 -18.17 -24.03
CA PHE A 109 25.05 -19.33 -24.59
C PHE A 109 26.56 -19.12 -24.61
N ALA A 110 27.32 -20.21 -24.70
CA ALA A 110 28.79 -20.15 -24.78
C ALA A 110 29.29 -19.34 -25.99
N SER A 111 28.45 -19.21 -27.03
CA SER A 111 28.66 -18.34 -28.19
C SER A 111 28.62 -16.83 -27.88
N GLY A 112 28.27 -16.45 -26.65
CA GLY A 112 28.12 -15.05 -26.23
C GLY A 112 26.78 -14.44 -26.63
N GLN A 113 25.89 -15.19 -27.30
CA GLN A 113 24.54 -14.73 -27.62
C GLN A 113 23.64 -14.90 -26.38
N ALA A 114 23.18 -13.78 -25.83
CA ALA A 114 22.19 -13.78 -24.74
C ALA A 114 20.78 -13.99 -25.31
N LEU A 115 19.95 -14.74 -24.59
CA LEU A 115 18.52 -14.79 -24.89
C LEU A 115 17.87 -13.43 -24.59
N PRO A 116 16.87 -13.01 -25.38
CA PRO A 116 16.09 -11.82 -25.06
C PRO A 116 15.49 -11.94 -23.66
N ARG A 117 15.69 -10.92 -22.84
CA ARG A 117 15.13 -10.84 -21.50
C ARG A 117 13.64 -10.50 -21.58
N PHE A 118 12.82 -11.15 -20.77
CA PHE A 118 11.41 -10.78 -20.64
C PHE A 118 11.25 -9.43 -19.92
N ASP A 119 10.35 -8.58 -20.42
CA ASP A 119 10.13 -7.23 -19.87
C ASP A 119 9.08 -7.26 -18.74
N LEU A 120 9.55 -7.55 -17.53
CA LEU A 120 8.71 -7.56 -16.32
C LEU A 120 8.10 -6.18 -16.03
N ALA A 121 8.82 -5.09 -16.30
CA ALA A 121 8.35 -3.74 -16.03
C ALA A 121 7.15 -3.39 -16.92
N ALA A 122 7.22 -3.73 -18.21
CA ALA A 122 6.09 -3.59 -19.12
C ALA A 122 4.92 -4.50 -18.71
N PHE A 123 5.19 -5.76 -18.35
CA PHE A 123 4.15 -6.73 -17.97
C PHE A 123 3.35 -6.31 -16.71
N PHE A 124 4.04 -5.83 -15.68
CA PHE A 124 3.39 -5.35 -14.44
C PHE A 124 2.94 -3.89 -14.53
N GLU A 125 3.16 -3.20 -15.64
CA GLU A 125 2.91 -1.77 -15.82
C GLU A 125 3.59 -0.90 -14.74
N ASP A 126 4.78 -1.32 -14.29
CA ASP A 126 5.52 -0.70 -13.21
C ASP A 126 7.03 -0.65 -13.52
N ALA A 127 7.53 0.55 -13.83
CA ALA A 127 8.93 0.81 -14.16
C ALA A 127 9.90 0.55 -13.00
N THR A 128 9.40 0.40 -11.76
CA THR A 128 10.24 0.07 -10.61
C THR A 128 10.57 -1.42 -10.53
N VAL A 129 9.81 -2.27 -11.21
CA VAL A 129 10.04 -3.72 -11.26
C VAL A 129 11.36 -3.99 -11.96
N GLN A 130 12.32 -4.51 -11.19
CA GLN A 130 13.63 -4.90 -11.71
C GLN A 130 13.59 -6.33 -12.25
N PRO A 131 14.43 -6.62 -13.27
CA PRO A 131 14.71 -7.98 -13.71
C PRO A 131 15.16 -8.86 -12.56
N GLN A 132 14.44 -9.95 -12.33
CA GLN A 132 14.75 -10.93 -11.30
C GLN A 132 13.98 -12.21 -11.56
N ARG A 133 14.44 -13.32 -10.96
CA ARG A 133 13.76 -14.61 -11.05
C ARG A 133 12.40 -14.54 -10.39
N LEU A 134 11.39 -15.07 -11.07
CA LEU A 134 10.03 -15.21 -10.57
C LEU A 134 9.58 -16.66 -10.66
N HIS A 135 8.51 -17.01 -9.97
CA HIS A 135 7.94 -18.35 -10.02
C HIS A 135 6.60 -18.30 -10.72
N LEU A 136 6.36 -19.29 -11.60
CA LEU A 136 5.05 -19.48 -12.21
C LEU A 136 4.11 -20.12 -11.17
N GLY A 137 3.02 -19.43 -10.87
CA GLY A 137 1.94 -19.92 -10.03
C GLY A 137 0.83 -20.60 -10.82
N ASP A 138 -0.10 -21.23 -10.10
CA ASP A 138 -1.34 -21.75 -10.66
C ASP A 138 -2.15 -20.64 -11.34
N CYS A 139 -2.99 -20.99 -12.31
CA CYS A 139 -3.89 -20.06 -12.98
C CYS A 139 -4.89 -19.45 -11.97
N LEU A 140 -5.29 -18.20 -12.19
CA LEU A 140 -6.34 -17.51 -11.44
C LEU A 140 -7.74 -18.00 -11.79
N VAL A 141 -7.93 -18.63 -12.95
CA VAL A 141 -9.17 -19.37 -13.25
C VAL A 141 -9.34 -20.57 -12.33
N THR A 142 -10.60 -20.86 -12.00
CA THR A 142 -10.94 -21.90 -11.05
C THR A 142 -11.69 -23.07 -11.69
N GLU A 143 -11.57 -24.24 -11.06
CA GLU A 143 -12.45 -25.37 -11.23
C GLU A 143 -13.52 -25.31 -10.14
N GLN A 144 -14.80 -25.28 -10.57
CA GLN A 144 -15.97 -25.27 -9.69
C GLN A 144 -15.93 -24.14 -8.63
N GLY A 145 -15.33 -22.99 -8.96
CA GLY A 145 -15.30 -21.80 -8.11
C GLY A 145 -14.42 -21.89 -6.87
N ARG A 146 -13.61 -22.95 -6.69
CA ARG A 146 -12.89 -23.18 -5.43
C ARG A 146 -11.42 -23.53 -5.57
N VAL A 147 -11.03 -24.21 -6.65
CA VAL A 147 -9.66 -24.68 -6.83
C VAL A 147 -9.05 -24.00 -8.04
N ARG A 148 -7.90 -23.34 -7.87
CA ARG A 148 -7.14 -22.76 -8.98
C ARG A 148 -6.70 -23.86 -9.94
N ARG A 149 -6.84 -23.62 -11.25
CA ARG A 149 -6.36 -24.58 -12.25
C ARG A 149 -4.83 -24.60 -12.28
N LYS A 150 -4.27 -25.78 -12.54
CA LYS A 150 -2.83 -25.90 -12.76
C LYS A 150 -2.39 -25.14 -14.03
N PRO A 151 -1.10 -24.76 -14.12
CA PRO A 151 -0.56 -24.17 -15.33
C PRO A 151 -0.85 -25.02 -16.55
N VAL A 152 -1.20 -24.37 -17.66
CA VAL A 152 -1.52 -25.04 -18.93
C VAL A 152 -0.35 -24.84 -19.88
N VAL A 153 0.28 -25.93 -20.30
CA VAL A 153 1.37 -25.89 -21.27
C VAL A 153 0.82 -26.27 -22.64
N GLU A 154 1.09 -25.41 -23.61
CA GLU A 154 0.74 -25.64 -25.00
C GLU A 154 2.00 -25.58 -25.86
N HIS A 155 2.01 -26.36 -26.92
CA HIS A 155 3.06 -26.34 -27.92
C HIS A 155 2.49 -26.19 -29.32
N SER A 156 3.36 -25.76 -30.22
CA SER A 156 3.08 -25.61 -31.64
C SER A 156 4.22 -26.18 -32.44
N ILE A 157 3.92 -27.02 -33.44
CA ILE A 157 4.90 -27.63 -34.34
C ILE A 157 4.96 -26.94 -35.72
N ASP A 158 4.18 -25.87 -35.91
CA ASP A 158 4.03 -25.14 -37.17
C ASP A 158 4.45 -23.66 -37.07
N GLY A 159 5.32 -23.34 -36.11
CA GLY A 159 5.84 -21.98 -35.90
C GLY A 159 4.91 -21.06 -35.12
N GLY A 160 3.90 -21.60 -34.43
CA GLY A 160 2.96 -20.84 -33.59
C GLY A 160 1.61 -20.58 -34.26
N GLN A 161 1.30 -21.22 -35.39
CA GLN A 161 0.02 -21.03 -36.09
C GLN A 161 -1.09 -21.81 -35.39
N THR A 162 -0.82 -23.05 -34.98
CA THR A 162 -1.73 -23.88 -34.17
C THR A 162 -1.09 -24.26 -32.85
N TRP A 163 -1.91 -24.30 -31.80
CA TRP A 163 -1.48 -24.62 -30.44
C TRP A 163 -2.26 -25.82 -29.93
N GLN A 164 -1.55 -26.73 -29.29
CA GLN A 164 -2.12 -27.95 -28.70
C GLN A 164 -1.62 -28.09 -27.28
N ALA A 165 -2.50 -28.54 -26.38
CA ALA A 165 -2.12 -28.83 -25.01
C ALA A 165 -1.11 -29.98 -24.98
N TRP A 166 -0.03 -29.83 -24.21
CA TRP A 166 0.93 -30.91 -24.01
C TRP A 166 0.31 -32.02 -23.15
N ALA A 167 0.30 -33.25 -23.67
CA ALA A 167 -0.27 -34.40 -22.96
C ALA A 167 0.74 -35.14 -22.06
N GLY A 168 2.04 -34.90 -22.24
CA GLY A 168 3.11 -35.55 -21.47
C GLY A 168 3.37 -34.88 -20.12
N ARG A 169 4.46 -35.29 -19.46
CA ARG A 169 4.80 -34.77 -18.13
C ARG A 169 5.63 -33.50 -18.22
N VAL A 170 5.23 -32.51 -17.43
CA VAL A 170 5.93 -31.22 -17.32
C VAL A 170 6.12 -30.86 -15.86
N THR A 171 7.34 -30.42 -15.53
CA THR A 171 7.68 -29.79 -14.26
C THR A 171 7.77 -28.29 -14.45
N VAL A 172 7.07 -27.50 -13.63
CA VAL A 172 7.30 -26.06 -13.52
C VAL A 172 8.54 -25.84 -12.65
N LEU A 173 9.47 -25.01 -13.12
CA LEU A 173 10.71 -24.77 -12.40
C LEU A 173 10.47 -24.06 -11.08
N ALA A 174 11.13 -24.53 -10.03
CA ALA A 174 10.96 -24.01 -8.68
C ALA A 174 11.81 -22.78 -8.39
N ASP A 175 12.74 -22.40 -9.27
CA ASP A 175 13.70 -21.30 -9.06
C ASP A 175 13.55 -20.13 -10.05
N ARG A 176 12.72 -20.28 -11.09
CA ARG A 176 12.53 -19.32 -12.18
C ARG A 176 11.24 -19.58 -12.97
N ALA A 177 10.87 -18.64 -13.84
CA ALA A 177 9.72 -18.78 -14.70
C ALA A 177 10.10 -19.63 -15.92
N GLY A 178 9.80 -20.92 -15.83
CA GLY A 178 10.04 -21.86 -16.92
C GLY A 178 9.50 -23.24 -16.60
N ILE A 179 9.69 -24.14 -17.55
CA ILE A 179 9.26 -25.53 -17.47
C ILE A 179 10.36 -26.48 -17.95
N GLN A 180 10.23 -27.73 -17.55
CA GLN A 180 11.02 -28.84 -18.05
C GLN A 180 10.10 -30.00 -18.46
N PHE A 181 10.26 -30.49 -19.70
CA PHE A 181 9.61 -31.72 -20.15
C PHE A 181 10.32 -32.94 -19.54
N GLU A 182 9.55 -33.85 -18.92
CA GLU A 182 10.05 -35.02 -18.16
C GLU A 182 9.81 -36.35 -18.89
N ASP A 183 9.39 -36.27 -20.15
CA ASP A 183 9.17 -37.45 -20.97
C ASP A 183 10.52 -38.03 -21.39
N SER A 184 10.65 -39.35 -21.25
CA SER A 184 11.87 -40.05 -21.68
C SER A 184 12.13 -39.81 -23.16
N GLU A 185 11.07 -39.83 -23.98
CA GLU A 185 11.15 -39.53 -25.40
C GLU A 185 10.11 -38.50 -25.77
N LEU A 186 10.53 -37.42 -26.44
CA LEU A 186 9.61 -36.49 -27.06
C LEU A 186 9.01 -37.14 -28.31
N PRO A 187 7.75 -36.81 -28.67
CA PRO A 187 7.14 -37.25 -29.92
C PRO A 187 8.00 -36.93 -31.17
N VAL A 188 7.93 -37.79 -32.19
CA VAL A 188 8.79 -37.68 -33.39
C VAL A 188 8.52 -36.41 -34.20
N ASP A 189 7.27 -35.98 -34.24
CA ASP A 189 6.82 -34.74 -34.89
C ASP A 189 7.35 -33.50 -34.16
N VAL A 190 7.40 -33.54 -32.83
CA VAL A 190 8.00 -32.49 -32.00
C VAL A 190 9.50 -32.37 -32.29
N TYR A 191 10.24 -33.49 -32.33
CA TYR A 191 11.66 -33.46 -32.71
C TYR A 191 11.88 -32.91 -34.12
N THR A 192 11.07 -33.36 -35.07
CA THR A 192 11.16 -32.90 -36.47
C THR A 192 10.91 -31.39 -36.55
N ALA A 193 9.90 -30.89 -35.85
CA ALA A 193 9.59 -29.46 -35.79
C ALA A 193 10.67 -28.66 -35.06
N ALA A 194 11.27 -29.22 -34.00
CA ALA A 194 12.35 -28.59 -33.26
C ALA A 194 13.60 -28.44 -34.13
N GLN A 195 14.00 -29.50 -34.83
CA GLN A 195 15.11 -29.47 -35.80
C GLN A 195 14.85 -28.51 -36.97
N ALA A 196 13.60 -28.32 -37.36
CA ALA A 196 13.20 -27.34 -38.36
C ALA A 196 13.08 -25.90 -37.82
N GLY A 197 13.31 -25.67 -36.52
CA GLY A 197 13.15 -24.36 -35.87
C GLY A 197 11.69 -23.88 -35.78
N LEU A 198 10.71 -24.78 -35.94
CA LEU A 198 9.28 -24.51 -35.93
C LEU A 198 8.62 -24.76 -34.58
N TRP A 199 9.27 -25.52 -33.68
CA TRP A 199 8.68 -25.81 -32.38
C TRP A 199 8.62 -24.56 -31.49
N ARG A 200 7.43 -24.25 -30.98
CA ARG A 200 7.19 -23.16 -30.02
C ARG A 200 6.45 -23.72 -28.81
N VAL A 201 6.73 -23.14 -27.65
CA VAL A 201 6.12 -23.53 -26.38
C VAL A 201 5.61 -22.28 -25.68
N ARG A 202 4.43 -22.37 -25.09
CA ARG A 202 3.86 -21.34 -24.23
C ARG A 202 3.23 -21.95 -23.00
N ILE A 203 3.12 -21.16 -21.95
CA ILE A 203 2.48 -21.56 -20.70
C ILE A 203 1.49 -20.50 -20.26
N THR A 204 0.29 -20.92 -19.88
CA THR A 204 -0.66 -20.07 -19.17
C THR A 204 -0.53 -20.34 -17.68
N ALA A 205 -0.17 -19.29 -16.93
CA ALA A 205 0.10 -19.35 -15.49
C ALA A 205 0.00 -17.94 -14.89
N SER A 206 0.14 -17.83 -13.57
CA SER A 206 0.26 -16.54 -12.90
C SER A 206 1.71 -16.18 -12.58
N LEU A 207 2.02 -14.88 -12.63
CA LEU A 207 3.24 -14.29 -12.09
C LEU A 207 2.87 -13.26 -11.03
N ARG A 208 3.63 -13.23 -9.93
CA ARG A 208 3.47 -12.24 -8.86
C ARG A 208 4.53 -11.16 -8.98
N SER A 209 4.10 -9.91 -8.89
CA SER A 209 4.99 -8.77 -8.86
C SER A 209 5.87 -8.86 -7.61
N PRO A 210 7.19 -8.68 -7.77
CA PRO A 210 8.10 -8.58 -6.64
C PRO A 210 7.98 -7.23 -5.92
N VAL A 211 7.28 -6.26 -6.52
CA VAL A 211 7.05 -4.93 -5.94
C VAL A 211 5.68 -4.92 -5.25
N PRO A 212 5.59 -4.49 -3.98
CA PRO A 212 4.32 -4.42 -3.26
C PRO A 212 3.40 -3.35 -3.86
N MET A 213 2.09 -3.55 -3.73
CA MET A 213 1.14 -2.50 -4.03
C MET A 213 1.22 -1.42 -2.94
N MET A 214 1.43 -0.17 -3.34
CA MET A 214 1.63 0.95 -2.42
C MET A 214 0.60 2.06 -2.64
N VAL A 215 0.10 2.61 -1.55
CA VAL A 215 -0.61 3.90 -1.57
C VAL A 215 0.01 4.87 -0.58
N ARG A 216 0.07 6.16 -0.96
CA ARG A 216 0.77 7.20 -0.20
C ARG A 216 -0.10 8.40 0.06
N ARG A 217 -0.05 8.94 1.28
CA ARG A 217 -0.78 10.15 1.65
C ARG A 217 0.02 10.99 2.63
N TRP A 218 0.10 12.29 2.35
CA TRP A 218 0.66 13.26 3.28
C TRP A 218 -0.37 13.69 4.33
N GLN A 219 0.08 13.74 5.58
CA GLN A 219 -0.57 14.42 6.68
C GLN A 219 0.15 15.75 6.94
N GLY A 220 -0.58 16.86 6.95
CA GLY A 220 0.00 18.20 7.07
C GLY A 220 0.57 18.74 5.75
N ASN A 221 1.25 19.87 5.81
CA ASN A 221 1.81 20.54 4.62
C ASN A 221 3.24 20.06 4.35
N PRO A 222 3.50 19.30 3.26
CA PRO A 222 4.82 18.75 2.94
C PRO A 222 5.91 19.81 2.69
N LEU A 223 5.53 21.08 2.54
CA LEU A 223 6.47 22.20 2.35
C LEU A 223 7.08 22.71 3.68
N GLY A 224 6.64 22.18 4.83
CA GLY A 224 7.17 22.51 6.16
C GLY A 224 8.30 21.58 6.63
N THR A 225 8.48 21.45 7.94
CA THR A 225 9.35 20.41 8.50
C THR A 225 8.77 19.04 8.18
N THR A 226 9.56 18.15 7.59
CA THR A 226 9.14 16.79 7.26
C THR A 226 9.57 15.81 8.33
N GLN A 227 8.63 14.99 8.80
CA GLN A 227 8.91 13.85 9.65
C GLN A 227 9.19 12.60 8.80
N SER A 228 9.83 11.60 9.40
CA SER A 228 10.01 10.30 8.78
C SER A 228 8.68 9.70 8.34
N ALA A 229 8.66 9.11 7.16
CA ALA A 229 7.47 8.43 6.64
C ALA A 229 7.04 7.31 7.60
N ARG A 230 5.72 7.16 7.76
CA ARG A 230 5.12 6.06 8.51
C ARG A 230 4.67 4.98 7.54
N GLN A 231 5.38 3.86 7.58
CA GLN A 231 5.04 2.66 6.82
C GLN A 231 4.07 1.78 7.60
N LEU A 232 3.05 1.29 6.90
CA LEU A 232 2.04 0.39 7.42
C LEU A 232 1.99 -0.86 6.53
N GLN A 233 2.23 -2.02 7.13
CA GLN A 233 2.15 -3.31 6.44
C GLN A 233 0.70 -3.84 6.47
N ALA A 234 0.19 -4.23 5.32
CA ALA A 234 -1.18 -4.69 5.11
C ALA A 234 -1.27 -5.89 4.15
N GLU A 235 -0.19 -6.66 4.03
CA GLU A 235 -0.02 -7.75 3.07
C GLU A 235 -1.18 -8.76 3.07
N ASP A 236 -1.67 -9.16 4.24
CA ASP A 236 -2.71 -10.20 4.35
C ASP A 236 -4.15 -9.65 4.26
N ALA A 237 -4.32 -8.33 4.27
CA ALA A 237 -5.64 -7.70 4.32
C ALA A 237 -6.22 -7.38 2.93
N PHE A 238 -5.38 -7.35 1.91
CA PHE A 238 -5.74 -6.88 0.56
C PHE A 238 -5.16 -7.80 -0.51
N SER A 239 -5.93 -8.03 -1.58
CA SER A 239 -5.52 -8.86 -2.70
C SER A 239 -5.59 -8.11 -4.02
N PHE A 240 -4.63 -8.39 -4.89
CA PHE A 240 -4.49 -7.77 -6.21
C PHE A 240 -4.24 -8.85 -7.24
N ARG A 241 -5.28 -9.22 -7.98
CA ARG A 241 -5.30 -10.35 -8.92
C ARG A 241 -6.06 -9.96 -10.17
N ARG A 242 -5.47 -10.16 -11.34
CA ARG A 242 -6.15 -9.92 -12.63
C ARG A 242 -5.75 -10.94 -13.68
N ILE A 243 -6.65 -11.20 -14.61
CA ILE A 243 -6.37 -11.95 -15.83
C ILE A 243 -6.04 -10.95 -16.92
N ASP A 244 -4.81 -11.03 -17.42
CA ASP A 244 -4.33 -10.23 -18.53
C ASP A 244 -5.04 -10.59 -19.84
N ALA A 245 -5.12 -9.62 -20.76
CA ALA A 245 -5.74 -9.82 -22.06
C ALA A 245 -5.03 -10.89 -22.91
N GLY A 246 -3.75 -11.17 -22.62
CA GLY A 246 -2.96 -12.21 -23.26
C GLY A 246 -3.23 -13.64 -22.77
N SER A 247 -3.98 -13.84 -21.67
CA SER A 247 -4.32 -15.20 -21.21
C SER A 247 -5.28 -15.91 -22.18
N ILE A 248 -5.05 -17.20 -22.44
CA ILE A 248 -6.02 -18.06 -23.18
C ILE A 248 -7.40 -18.10 -22.51
N HIS A 249 -7.47 -17.81 -21.20
CA HIS A 249 -8.73 -17.82 -20.46
C HIS A 249 -9.46 -16.47 -20.46
N HIS A 250 -8.83 -15.40 -20.93
CA HIS A 250 -9.37 -14.04 -20.81
C HIS A 250 -10.78 -13.93 -21.43
N GLN A 251 -10.97 -14.40 -22.66
CA GLN A 251 -12.26 -14.29 -23.33
C GLN A 251 -13.36 -15.10 -22.62
N ALA A 252 -13.06 -16.33 -22.21
CA ALA A 252 -14.02 -17.19 -21.51
C ALA A 252 -14.43 -16.60 -20.16
N VAL A 253 -13.50 -15.96 -19.43
CA VAL A 253 -13.80 -15.26 -18.18
C VAL A 253 -14.66 -14.03 -18.43
N ARG A 254 -14.34 -13.21 -19.46
CA ARG A 254 -15.14 -12.04 -19.81
C ARG A 254 -16.54 -12.41 -20.34
N ALA A 255 -16.69 -13.58 -20.96
CA ALA A 255 -17.97 -14.14 -21.40
C ALA A 255 -18.77 -14.82 -20.27
N GLY A 256 -18.18 -15.02 -19.09
CA GLY A 256 -18.83 -15.70 -17.95
C GLY A 256 -18.86 -17.23 -18.08
N GLU A 257 -18.06 -17.81 -18.97
CA GLU A 257 -17.93 -19.26 -19.16
C GLU A 257 -16.97 -19.88 -18.14
N LEU A 258 -16.02 -19.10 -17.62
CA LEU A 258 -15.09 -19.48 -16.58
C LEU A 258 -15.15 -18.50 -15.41
N GLU A 259 -15.01 -19.03 -14.20
CA GLU A 259 -14.87 -18.23 -12.98
C GLU A 259 -13.38 -17.98 -12.68
N ALA A 260 -13.06 -16.74 -12.31
CA ALA A 260 -11.71 -16.29 -11.99
C ALA A 260 -11.65 -15.61 -10.61
N MET A 261 -10.52 -15.76 -9.92
CA MET A 261 -10.27 -15.09 -8.65
C MET A 261 -9.71 -13.66 -8.82
N GLU A 262 -10.29 -12.87 -9.73
CA GLU A 262 -9.90 -11.47 -9.91
C GLU A 262 -10.34 -10.62 -8.71
N VAL A 263 -9.43 -9.79 -8.19
CA VAL A 263 -9.68 -8.88 -7.07
C VAL A 263 -8.81 -7.64 -7.27
N ASP A 264 -9.41 -6.46 -7.13
CA ASP A 264 -8.69 -5.19 -7.04
C ASP A 264 -9.11 -4.46 -5.76
N ASP A 265 -8.28 -4.57 -4.73
CA ASP A 265 -8.51 -3.92 -3.45
C ASP A 265 -7.86 -2.53 -3.33
N SER A 266 -7.44 -1.90 -4.44
CA SER A 266 -6.71 -0.62 -4.41
C SER A 266 -7.49 0.48 -3.68
N GLN A 267 -8.79 0.55 -3.93
CA GLN A 267 -9.67 1.49 -3.24
C GLN A 267 -9.83 1.17 -1.75
N LYS A 268 -9.89 -0.12 -1.39
CA LYS A 268 -10.03 -0.56 0.01
C LYS A 268 -8.75 -0.27 0.80
N LEU A 269 -7.59 -0.52 0.21
CA LEU A 269 -6.28 -0.18 0.77
C LEU A 269 -6.17 1.34 1.02
N TRP A 270 -6.61 2.15 0.06
CA TRP A 270 -6.67 3.61 0.22
C TRP A 270 -7.57 4.05 1.36
N GLN A 271 -8.81 3.54 1.42
CA GLN A 271 -9.76 3.85 2.49
C GLN A 271 -9.24 3.41 3.87
N TRP A 272 -8.59 2.25 3.93
CA TRP A 272 -7.96 1.75 5.13
C TRP A 272 -6.84 2.66 5.62
N LEU A 273 -5.99 3.16 4.72
CA LEU A 273 -4.95 4.14 5.04
C LEU A 273 -5.59 5.41 5.63
N LEU A 274 -6.62 5.96 5.00
CA LEU A 274 -7.33 7.14 5.52
C LEU A 274 -7.92 6.89 6.92
N GLY A 275 -8.52 5.71 7.15
CA GLY A 275 -9.04 5.32 8.45
C GLY A 275 -7.95 5.13 9.52
N ARG A 276 -6.74 4.72 9.14
CA ARG A 276 -5.58 4.68 10.05
C ARG A 276 -5.10 6.08 10.42
N MET A 277 -5.00 6.97 9.45
CA MET A 277 -4.62 8.37 9.68
C MET A 277 -5.62 9.10 10.59
N ALA A 278 -6.92 8.90 10.38
CA ALA A 278 -7.96 9.53 11.20
C ALA A 278 -7.93 9.06 12.66
N ARG A 279 -7.68 7.76 12.89
CA ARG A 279 -7.51 7.21 14.25
C ARG A 279 -6.30 7.79 14.97
N ASP A 280 -5.17 7.88 14.27
CA ASP A 280 -3.93 8.43 14.84
C ASP A 280 -4.06 9.94 15.16
N GLN A 281 -4.79 10.69 14.32
CA GLN A 281 -5.15 12.07 14.64
C GLN A 281 -6.01 12.15 15.89
N THR A 282 -6.97 11.25 16.05
CA THR A 282 -7.83 11.22 17.23
C THR A 282 -7.01 10.89 18.47
N GLU A 283 -6.13 9.89 18.43
CA GLU A 283 -5.22 9.54 19.53
C GLU A 283 -4.25 10.68 19.87
N SER A 284 -3.71 11.37 18.86
CA SER A 284 -2.84 12.55 19.04
C SER A 284 -3.59 13.76 19.61
N LEU A 285 -4.88 13.91 19.29
CA LEU A 285 -5.74 14.96 19.83
C LEU A 285 -6.11 14.72 21.30
N HIS A 286 -6.10 13.48 21.78
CA HIS A 286 -6.25 13.14 23.20
C HIS A 286 -4.95 13.32 24.00
N GLY A 287 -4.02 14.15 23.50
CA GLY A 287 -2.77 14.46 24.16
C GLY A 287 -3.00 14.88 25.61
N GLN A 288 -2.36 14.16 26.54
CA GLN A 288 -2.22 14.61 27.90
C GLN A 288 -1.24 15.78 27.90
N ALA A 289 -1.71 16.95 28.34
CA ALA A 289 -0.87 18.09 28.60
C ALA A 289 -0.63 18.18 30.10
N ASP A 290 0.63 18.34 30.50
CA ASP A 290 0.95 18.76 31.87
C ASP A 290 0.93 20.29 31.91
N LEU A 291 -0.01 20.84 32.67
CA LEU A 291 -0.15 22.27 32.91
C LEU A 291 0.59 22.62 34.21
N GLU A 292 1.63 23.45 34.09
CA GLU A 292 2.24 24.10 35.25
C GLU A 292 1.55 25.46 35.49
N LEU A 293 0.84 25.58 36.61
CA LEU A 293 0.17 26.80 37.02
C LEU A 293 1.03 27.57 38.02
N SER A 294 1.17 28.88 37.81
CA SER A 294 1.87 29.76 38.76
C SER A 294 0.97 30.11 39.95
N GLY A 295 1.26 29.51 41.11
CA GLY A 295 0.60 29.76 42.39
C GLY A 295 -0.22 28.57 42.90
N ALA A 296 -0.45 28.53 44.22
CA ALA A 296 -1.23 27.49 44.89
C ALA A 296 -2.72 27.63 44.55
N GLN A 297 -3.16 27.01 43.45
CA GLN A 297 -4.57 27.00 43.07
C GLN A 297 -5.23 25.69 43.48
N THR A 298 -5.38 25.42 44.77
CA THR A 298 -5.88 24.15 45.32
C THR A 298 -7.36 23.84 45.05
N HIS A 299 -8.06 24.70 44.30
CA HIS A 299 -9.49 24.53 44.04
C HIS A 299 -9.80 23.68 42.81
N TRP A 300 -8.82 23.38 41.96
CA TRP A 300 -9.03 22.54 40.77
C TRP A 300 -9.23 21.07 41.13
N ARG A 301 -10.21 20.42 40.51
CA ARG A 301 -10.55 19.01 40.69
C ARG A 301 -10.56 18.28 39.35
N PRO A 302 -10.27 16.96 39.35
CA PRO A 302 -10.55 16.14 38.18
C PRO A 302 -12.00 16.34 37.72
N GLY A 303 -12.18 16.61 36.43
CA GLY A 303 -13.46 16.95 35.81
C GLY A 303 -13.66 18.44 35.52
N ASP A 304 -12.85 19.33 36.10
CA ASP A 304 -12.93 20.77 35.81
C ASP A 304 -12.54 21.04 34.35
N GLN A 305 -13.29 21.94 33.70
CA GLN A 305 -13.03 22.36 32.33
C GLN A 305 -12.27 23.68 32.31
N LEU A 306 -11.09 23.63 31.69
CA LEU A 306 -10.25 24.78 31.42
C LEU A 306 -10.43 25.19 29.96
N MET A 307 -10.51 26.49 29.72
CA MET A 307 -10.51 27.07 28.38
C MET A 307 -9.15 27.69 28.14
N GLN A 308 -8.43 27.19 27.14
CA GLN A 308 -7.14 27.74 26.72
C GLN A 308 -7.30 28.39 25.35
N VAL A 309 -6.80 29.62 25.21
CA VAL A 309 -6.71 30.29 23.90
C VAL A 309 -5.23 30.34 23.51
N GLN A 310 -4.88 29.72 22.39
CA GLN A 310 -3.53 29.74 21.82
C GLN A 310 -3.62 29.95 20.31
N ASP A 311 -2.86 30.92 19.79
CA ASP A 311 -2.81 31.26 18.36
C ASP A 311 -4.18 31.50 17.71
N GLY A 312 -5.11 32.10 18.46
CA GLY A 312 -6.48 32.38 18.00
C GLY A 312 -7.42 31.17 17.98
N GLN A 313 -6.96 29.99 18.40
CA GLN A 313 -7.81 28.81 18.60
C GLN A 313 -8.12 28.60 20.08
N THR A 314 -9.37 28.24 20.36
CA THR A 314 -9.86 27.96 21.71
C THR A 314 -9.96 26.46 21.92
N TRP A 315 -9.31 25.97 22.96
CA TRP A 315 -9.26 24.57 23.36
C TRP A 315 -10.00 24.39 24.66
N ARG A 316 -10.79 23.32 24.75
CA ARG A 316 -11.40 22.88 25.99
C ARG A 316 -10.59 21.72 26.53
N VAL A 317 -10.10 21.87 27.75
CA VAL A 317 -9.20 20.92 28.37
C VAL A 317 -9.83 20.47 29.68
N THR A 318 -9.93 19.16 29.90
CA THR A 318 -10.48 18.62 31.14
C THR A 318 -9.33 18.22 32.07
N VAL A 319 -9.35 18.70 33.30
CA VAL A 319 -8.39 18.24 34.32
C VAL A 319 -8.67 16.77 34.60
N VAL A 320 -7.69 15.90 34.39
CA VAL A 320 -7.82 14.46 34.66
C VAL A 320 -7.10 14.04 35.93
N GLU A 321 -6.07 14.79 36.34
CA GLU A 321 -5.31 14.50 37.55
C GLU A 321 -4.73 15.80 38.13
N CYS A 322 -4.80 15.95 39.46
CA CYS A 322 -4.21 17.09 40.17
C CYS A 322 -3.08 16.60 41.07
N HIS A 323 -1.87 17.08 40.84
CA HIS A 323 -0.73 16.83 41.73
C HIS A 323 -0.39 18.10 42.52
N TRP A 324 -0.66 18.05 43.82
CA TRP A 324 -0.31 19.11 44.76
C TRP A 324 1.02 18.76 45.43
N PRO A 325 2.07 19.58 45.30
CA PRO A 325 3.26 19.37 46.12
C PRO A 325 2.88 19.55 47.59
N ALA A 326 3.43 18.73 48.48
CA ALA A 326 3.11 18.77 49.91
C ALA A 326 3.33 20.17 50.54
N SER A 327 4.25 20.95 49.98
CA SER A 327 4.51 22.35 50.36
C SER A 327 3.36 23.31 50.03
N ALA A 328 2.50 23.01 49.05
CA ALA A 328 1.34 23.83 48.70
C ALA A 328 0.21 23.76 49.73
N LEU A 329 0.13 22.68 50.50
CA LEU A 329 -0.83 22.54 51.60
C LEU A 329 -0.37 23.30 52.86
N ALA A 330 0.93 23.61 52.97
CA ALA A 330 1.51 24.26 54.15
C ALA A 330 1.78 25.76 53.96
N ALA A 331 2.03 26.22 52.74
CA ALA A 331 2.43 27.60 52.45
C ALA A 331 1.21 28.50 52.16
N ASN A 332 0.50 28.92 53.22
CA ASN A 332 -0.51 29.98 53.06
C ASN A 332 0.03 31.39 53.33
N ASN A 333 1.32 31.59 53.63
CA ASN A 333 1.90 32.93 53.76
C ASN A 333 3.44 32.94 53.56
N SER A 334 3.92 33.84 52.68
CA SER A 334 5.26 34.50 52.71
C SER A 334 6.47 33.98 51.90
N SER A 335 6.34 33.40 50.70
CA SER A 335 7.49 33.37 49.76
C SER A 335 7.10 33.77 48.33
N SER A 336 8.00 34.51 47.66
CA SER A 336 7.81 35.08 46.31
C SER A 336 7.97 34.07 45.18
N SER A 337 8.39 32.83 45.47
CA SER A 337 8.31 31.69 44.56
C SER A 337 7.26 30.70 45.10
N GLY A 338 5.99 30.98 44.82
CA GLY A 338 4.89 30.11 45.23
C GLY A 338 5.02 28.69 44.65
N PRO A 339 4.42 27.68 45.30
CA PRO A 339 4.47 26.30 44.83
C PRO A 339 3.88 26.20 43.42
N ILE A 340 4.51 25.38 42.58
CA ILE A 340 4.05 25.07 41.24
C ILE A 340 3.01 23.95 41.34
N THR A 341 1.80 24.20 40.89
CA THR A 341 0.78 23.16 40.72
C THR A 341 0.98 22.50 39.37
N ARG A 342 1.00 21.17 39.34
CA ARG A 342 0.98 20.37 38.10
C ARG A 342 -0.39 19.75 37.93
N LEU A 343 -1.07 20.09 36.84
CA LEU A 343 -2.30 19.43 36.43
C LEU A 343 -2.00 18.56 35.22
N ARG A 344 -2.44 17.30 35.24
CA ARG A 344 -2.54 16.52 34.02
C ARG A 344 -3.91 16.77 33.43
N CYS A 345 -3.92 17.06 32.14
CA CYS A 345 -5.07 17.61 31.46
C CYS A 345 -5.28 16.90 30.13
N GLN A 346 -6.52 16.53 29.81
CA GLN A 346 -6.87 15.92 28.52
C GLN A 346 -7.47 16.99 27.63
N ALA A 347 -6.79 17.31 26.53
CA ALA A 347 -7.30 18.28 25.57
C ALA A 347 -8.39 17.65 24.68
N MET A 348 -9.43 18.42 24.39
CA MET A 348 -10.36 18.15 23.31
C MET A 348 -10.44 19.40 22.44
N LYS A 349 -10.29 19.22 21.12
CA LYS A 349 -10.46 20.34 20.19
C LYS A 349 -11.91 20.78 20.20
N GLY A 350 -12.16 22.04 20.58
CA GLY A 350 -13.47 22.65 20.44
C GLY A 350 -13.82 22.81 18.96
N GLY A 351 -15.01 22.36 18.57
CA GLY A 351 -15.56 22.56 17.23
C GLY A 351 -16.03 23.99 17.00
#